data_AF-A0AAE1X3F0-F1
#
_entry.id   AF-A0AAE1X3F0-F1
#
_cell.length_a   1.000
_cell.length_b   1.000
_cell.length_c   1.000
_cell.angle_alpha   90.00
_cell.angle_beta   90.00
_cell.angle_gamma   90.00
#
_symmetry.space_group_name_H-M   'P 1'
#
loop_
_entity.id
_entity.type
_entity.pdbx_description
1 polymer ?
#
loop_
_entity_poly.entity_id
_entity_poly.type
_entity_poly.pdbx_seq_one_letter_code
_entity_poly.pdbx_strand_id
1 'polypeptide(L)'
;MTNLGNLSCKNSFSNNKQKQNYLPKRIILVRHGETQVNEDETVLEYLPNYKIELSKKGRRQAQETGSKIREIVSENGECWKVFFYVSPLRRTRETMEEIIETFPEERVVGVREECRLREQHFGNFQEMETRKKIKRMRNRYGKFFYRVPDGESSADVHDRVSAFLDGLWRDMETNRFGNGPSTS
;
A
#
# COMPACT_ATOMS: atom_id res chain seq x y z
N MET A 1 -13.28 39.34 -56.67
CA MET A 1 -14.60 38.93 -56.15
C MET A 1 -14.73 37.43 -56.36
N THR A 2 -15.09 36.70 -55.30
CA THR A 2 -15.74 35.35 -55.27
C THR A 2 -14.99 34.18 -55.94
N ASN A 3 -14.89 32.96 -55.40
CA ASN A 3 -15.43 32.34 -54.20
C ASN A 3 -14.63 31.06 -53.91
N LEU A 4 -14.62 30.65 -52.64
CA LEU A 4 -14.11 29.40 -52.08
C LEU A 4 -15.05 28.21 -52.37
N GLY A 5 -14.51 26.99 -52.24
CA GLY A 5 -15.25 25.73 -52.05
C GLY A 5 -15.00 24.70 -53.17
N ASN A 6 -14.78 23.41 -52.95
CA ASN A 6 -14.92 22.62 -51.73
C ASN A 6 -14.12 21.31 -51.83
N LEU A 7 -13.61 20.90 -50.67
CA LEU A 7 -13.28 19.58 -50.15
C LEU A 7 -13.65 18.33 -50.99
N SER A 8 -12.74 17.34 -51.01
CA SER A 8 -12.94 16.11 -50.22
C SER A 8 -11.64 15.28 -50.15
N CYS A 9 -10.83 15.50 -49.11
CA CYS A 9 -9.93 14.44 -48.63
C CYS A 9 -10.67 13.73 -47.51
N LYS A 10 -11.16 12.53 -47.78
CA LYS A 10 -11.82 11.68 -46.79
C LYS A 10 -10.77 11.22 -45.78
N ASN A 11 -10.59 11.98 -44.70
CA ASN A 11 -9.92 11.47 -43.51
C ASN A 11 -10.91 10.56 -42.76
N SER A 12 -10.70 9.27 -42.92
CA SER A 12 -11.25 8.25 -42.03
C SER A 12 -10.74 8.52 -40.60
N PHE A 13 -11.63 9.00 -39.73
CA PHE A 13 -11.37 9.06 -38.30
C PHE A 13 -11.36 7.64 -37.73
N SER A 14 -10.19 6.99 -37.75
CA SER A 14 -9.89 5.90 -36.83
C SER A 14 -9.53 6.52 -35.48
N ASN A 15 -10.55 6.82 -34.67
CA ASN A 15 -10.39 7.16 -33.25
C ASN A 15 -9.97 5.89 -32.49
N ASN A 16 -8.72 5.49 -32.65
CA ASN A 16 -8.07 4.53 -31.77
C ASN A 16 -7.10 5.33 -30.90
N LYS A 17 -7.63 6.07 -29.92
CA LYS A 17 -6.81 6.56 -28.81
C LYS A 17 -6.28 5.31 -28.11
N GLN A 18 -5.05 4.92 -28.43
CA GLN A 18 -4.32 3.95 -27.63
C GLN A 18 -4.39 4.44 -26.19
N LYS A 19 -5.08 3.70 -25.30
CA LYS A 19 -5.05 3.99 -23.86
C LYS A 19 -3.58 3.96 -23.46
N GLN A 20 -2.99 5.13 -23.21
CA GLN A 20 -1.66 5.20 -22.64
C GLN A 20 -1.76 4.55 -21.26
N ASN A 21 -1.13 3.40 -21.05
CA ASN A 21 -1.09 2.76 -19.74
C ASN A 21 -0.10 3.52 -18.86
N TYR A 22 -0.58 4.22 -17.83
CA TYR A 22 0.25 4.97 -16.88
C TYR A 22 0.71 4.05 -15.74
N LEU A 23 1.46 3.00 -16.10
CA LEU A 23 2.02 2.08 -15.12
C LEU A 23 3.18 2.75 -14.36
N PRO A 24 3.28 2.56 -13.03
CA PRO A 24 4.43 3.06 -12.30
C PRO A 24 5.69 2.28 -12.73
N LYS A 25 6.84 2.97 -12.71
CA LYS A 25 8.13 2.33 -12.98
C LYS A 25 8.45 1.21 -11.99
N ARG A 26 8.02 1.36 -10.74
CA ARG A 26 8.30 0.41 -9.64
C ARG A 26 7.10 0.32 -8.70
N ILE A 27 6.85 -0.88 -8.18
CA ILE A 27 6.01 -1.12 -7.01
C ILE A 27 6.95 -1.59 -5.89
N ILE A 28 6.99 -0.84 -4.78
CA ILE A 28 7.87 -1.11 -3.66
C ILE A 28 7.00 -1.52 -2.48
N LEU A 29 7.20 -2.75 -2.00
CA LEU A 29 6.48 -3.27 -0.84
C LEU A 29 7.33 -3.07 0.41
N VAL A 30 6.76 -2.38 1.40
CA VAL A 30 7.44 -2.08 2.66
C VAL A 30 6.63 -2.66 3.80
N ARG A 31 7.26 -3.51 4.62
CA ARG A 31 6.69 -3.95 5.89
C ARG A 31 6.91 -2.85 6.93
N HIS A 32 5.97 -2.71 7.86
CA HIS A 32 6.14 -1.81 9.01
C HIS A 32 7.45 -2.12 9.78
N GLY A 33 8.01 -1.09 10.42
CA GLY A 33 9.17 -1.24 11.30
C GLY A 33 8.88 -2.05 12.56
N GLU A 34 9.91 -2.33 13.33
CA GLU A 34 9.79 -3.01 14.62
C GLU A 34 8.84 -2.28 15.58
N THR A 35 8.08 -3.05 16.37
CA THR A 35 7.06 -2.54 17.29
C THR A 35 7.39 -2.90 18.73
N GLN A 36 6.70 -2.26 19.68
CA GLN A 36 6.77 -2.62 21.11
C GLN A 36 6.46 -4.10 21.36
N VAL A 37 5.57 -4.71 20.56
CA VAL A 37 5.20 -6.14 20.66
C VAL A 37 6.36 -7.06 20.26
N ASN A 38 7.30 -6.59 19.44
CA ASN A 38 8.48 -7.37 19.11
C ASN A 38 9.47 -7.45 20.29
N GLU A 39 9.41 -6.49 21.21
CA GLU A 39 10.18 -6.48 22.46
C GLU A 39 9.44 -7.23 23.57
N ASP A 40 8.13 -7.01 23.69
CA ASP A 40 7.28 -7.61 24.72
C ASP A 40 5.90 -8.01 24.15
N GLU A 41 5.68 -9.31 23.96
CA GLU A 41 4.40 -9.82 23.44
C GLU A 41 3.21 -9.57 24.40
N THR A 42 3.46 -9.32 25.70
CA THR A 42 2.40 -9.10 26.70
C THR A 42 1.64 -7.78 26.47
N VAL A 43 2.22 -6.85 25.72
CA VAL A 43 1.55 -5.62 25.25
C VAL A 43 0.22 -5.93 24.59
N LEU A 44 0.14 -7.06 23.88
CA LEU A 44 -1.07 -7.48 23.19
C LEU A 44 -2.21 -7.93 24.13
N GLU A 45 -1.97 -8.10 25.43
CA GLU A 45 -3.00 -8.45 26.41
C GLU A 45 -3.87 -7.25 26.77
N TYR A 46 -3.31 -6.03 26.76
CA TYR A 46 -4.02 -4.81 27.17
C TYR A 46 -4.14 -3.76 26.05
N LEU A 47 -3.32 -3.83 25.00
CA LEU A 47 -3.40 -2.93 23.85
C LEU A 47 -3.98 -3.64 22.62
N PRO A 48 -5.06 -3.11 22.00
CA PRO A 48 -5.57 -3.65 20.74
C PRO A 48 -4.52 -3.63 19.62
N ASN A 49 -4.46 -4.71 18.83
CA ASN A 49 -3.43 -4.88 17.79
C ASN A 49 -3.32 -3.70 16.79
N TYR A 50 -4.43 -3.04 16.47
CA TYR A 50 -4.41 -1.92 15.53
C TYR A 50 -3.75 -0.64 16.09
N LYS A 51 -3.65 -0.53 17.42
CA LYS A 51 -3.04 0.61 18.13
C LYS A 51 -1.56 0.45 18.41
N ILE A 52 -0.97 -0.73 18.17
CA ILE A 52 0.45 -0.97 18.43
C ILE A 52 1.29 0.01 17.61
N GLU A 53 2.22 0.67 18.32
CA GLU A 53 3.15 1.66 17.80
C GLU A 53 4.52 1.05 17.47
N LEU A 54 5.31 1.79 16.69
CA LEU A 54 6.71 1.46 16.44
C LEU A 54 7.55 1.63 17.71
N SER A 55 8.56 0.77 17.86
CA SER A 55 9.63 1.01 18.83
C SER A 55 10.51 2.18 18.34
N LYS A 56 11.37 2.71 19.23
CA LYS A 56 12.37 3.72 18.83
C LYS A 56 13.29 3.19 17.73
N LYS A 57 13.59 1.89 17.75
CA LYS A 57 14.36 1.21 16.71
C LYS A 57 13.56 1.06 15.42
N GLY A 58 12.26 0.74 15.51
CA GLY A 58 11.35 0.69 14.36
C GLY A 58 11.26 2.00 13.58
N ARG A 59 11.23 3.15 14.28
CA ARG A 59 11.27 4.48 13.65
C ARG A 59 12.55 4.71 12.86
N ARG A 60 13.72 4.39 13.45
CA ARG A 60 15.01 4.49 12.76
C ARG A 60 15.08 3.58 11.53
N GLN A 61 14.58 2.35 11.64
CA GLN A 61 14.48 1.42 10.50
C GLN A 61 13.65 2.02 9.36
N ALA A 62 12.55 2.70 9.67
CA ALA A 62 11.70 3.34 8.68
C ALA A 62 12.42 4.51 7.98
N GLN A 63 13.13 5.37 8.73
CA GLN A 63 13.93 6.46 8.17
C GLN A 63 15.06 5.94 7.25
N GLU A 64 15.79 4.90 7.68
CA GLU A 64 16.83 4.27 6.85
C GLU A 64 16.24 3.63 5.59
N THR A 65 15.06 3.02 5.71
CA THR A 65 14.33 2.45 4.58
C THR A 65 13.91 3.53 3.60
N GLY A 66 13.38 4.67 4.08
CA GLY A 66 13.01 5.80 3.24
C GLY A 66 14.19 6.35 2.45
N SER A 67 15.34 6.53 3.12
CA SER A 67 16.57 6.98 2.47
C SER A 67 17.02 6.04 1.33
N LYS A 68 16.98 4.72 1.57
CA LYS A 68 17.31 3.72 0.54
C LYS A 68 16.31 3.72 -0.62
N ILE A 69 15.01 3.87 -0.32
CA ILE A 69 13.98 3.95 -1.37
C ILE A 69 14.21 5.20 -2.22
N ARG A 70 14.53 6.33 -1.60
CA ARG A 70 14.84 7.59 -2.30
C ARG A 70 16.00 7.39 -3.28
N GLU A 71 17.10 6.79 -2.83
CA GLU A 71 18.26 6.46 -3.68
C GLU A 71 17.84 5.62 -4.90
N ILE A 72 17.04 4.58 -4.68
CA ILE A 72 16.54 3.71 -5.76
C ILE A 72 15.71 4.52 -6.76
N VAL A 73 14.76 5.33 -6.31
CA VAL A 73 13.87 6.07 -7.22
C VAL A 73 14.57 7.22 -7.96
N SER A 74 15.62 7.80 -7.36
CA SER A 74 16.39 8.91 -7.96
C SER A 74 17.53 8.47 -8.90
N GLU A 75 17.83 7.18 -9.00
CA GLU A 75 18.96 6.63 -9.77
C GLU A 75 19.05 7.12 -11.24
N ASN A 76 17.93 7.47 -11.87
CA ASN A 76 17.88 7.89 -13.28
C ASN A 76 17.60 9.39 -13.45
N GLY A 77 18.02 10.21 -12.48
CA GLY A 77 17.84 11.66 -12.46
C GLY A 77 16.65 12.12 -11.64
N GLU A 78 16.25 13.37 -11.84
CA GLU A 78 15.29 14.04 -10.97
C GLU A 78 13.83 13.97 -11.45
N CYS A 79 13.50 13.25 -12.52
CA CYS A 79 12.12 13.15 -12.99
C CYS A 79 11.40 11.94 -12.36
N TRP A 80 11.19 11.97 -11.05
CA TRP A 80 10.46 10.94 -10.33
C TRP A 80 9.47 11.52 -9.31
N LYS A 81 8.46 10.71 -9.01
CA LYS A 81 7.37 10.99 -8.10
C LYS A 81 6.99 9.69 -7.39
N VAL A 82 6.53 9.78 -6.14
CA VAL A 82 6.08 8.63 -5.34
C VAL A 82 4.65 8.84 -4.87
N PHE A 83 3.88 7.76 -4.81
CA PHE A 83 2.54 7.73 -4.22
C PHE A 83 2.50 6.58 -3.22
N PHE A 84 1.95 6.84 -2.03
CA PHE A 84 1.96 5.88 -0.95
C PHE A 84 0.60 5.21 -0.77
N TYR A 85 0.64 3.88 -0.68
CA TYR A 85 -0.45 3.07 -0.13
C TYR A 85 -0.10 2.65 1.28
N VAL A 86 -0.97 2.94 2.25
CA VAL A 86 -0.71 2.63 3.65
C VAL A 86 -1.87 1.86 4.27
N SER A 87 -1.55 0.85 5.07
CA SER A 87 -2.57 0.17 5.89
C SER A 87 -3.02 1.08 7.04
N PRO A 88 -4.26 0.93 7.56
CA PRO A 88 -4.80 1.79 8.61
C PRO A 88 -4.20 1.53 10.01
N LEU A 89 -3.28 0.57 10.15
CA LEU A 89 -2.70 0.20 11.43
C LEU A 89 -1.72 1.28 11.90
N ARG A 90 -1.66 1.55 13.22
CA ARG A 90 -0.83 2.62 13.78
C ARG A 90 0.64 2.49 13.37
N ARG A 91 1.25 1.32 13.58
CA ARG A 91 2.61 0.99 13.13
C ARG A 91 2.87 1.22 11.64
N THR A 92 1.89 0.97 10.76
CA THR A 92 2.07 1.18 9.31
C THR A 92 2.01 2.66 8.95
N ARG A 93 1.15 3.43 9.62
CA ARG A 93 1.11 4.89 9.48
C ARG A 93 2.41 5.53 9.96
N GLU A 94 2.87 5.17 11.15
CA GLU A 94 4.15 5.68 11.68
C GLU A 94 5.34 5.29 10.81
N THR A 95 5.37 4.07 10.25
CA THR A 95 6.43 3.69 9.30
C THR A 95 6.40 4.57 8.06
N MET A 96 5.21 4.85 7.53
CA MET A 96 5.04 5.69 6.35
C MET A 96 5.40 7.15 6.63
N GLU A 97 5.01 7.70 7.77
CA GLU A 97 5.40 9.05 8.22
C GLU A 97 6.92 9.20 8.24
N GLU A 98 7.63 8.31 8.94
CA GLU A 98 9.10 8.32 9.03
C GLU A 98 9.79 8.12 7.66
N ILE A 99 9.16 7.39 6.74
CA ILE A 99 9.65 7.25 5.36
C ILE A 99 9.45 8.55 4.60
N ILE A 100 8.27 9.16 4.65
CA ILE A 100 7.92 10.39 3.90
C ILE A 100 8.84 11.54 4.27
N GLU A 101 9.23 11.68 5.54
CA GLU A 101 10.18 12.70 6.00
C GLU A 101 11.54 12.66 5.28
N THR A 102 11.89 11.53 4.65
CA THR A 102 13.12 11.40 3.87
C THR A 102 12.99 11.91 2.44
N PHE A 103 11.78 12.23 1.97
CA PHE A 103 11.51 12.69 0.60
C PHE A 103 11.31 14.21 0.56
N PRO A 104 11.76 14.89 -0.51
CA PRO A 104 11.31 16.26 -0.77
C PRO A 104 9.79 16.27 -0.99
N GLU A 105 9.09 17.25 -0.41
CA GLU A 105 7.63 17.34 -0.41
C GLU A 105 7.06 17.30 -1.84
N GLU A 106 7.69 18.02 -2.77
CA GLU A 106 7.26 18.08 -4.16
C GLU A 106 7.34 16.71 -4.86
N ARG A 107 8.08 15.75 -4.33
CA ARG A 107 8.21 14.39 -4.89
C ARG A 107 7.09 13.46 -4.43
N VAL A 108 6.35 13.80 -3.39
CA VAL A 108 5.25 13.00 -2.85
C VAL A 108 3.94 13.47 -3.47
N VAL A 109 3.35 12.63 -4.34
CA VAL A 109 2.09 12.95 -5.05
C VAL A 109 0.89 12.86 -4.11
N GLY A 110 0.94 11.92 -3.18
CA GLY A 110 -0.13 11.70 -2.23
C GLY A 110 0.00 10.40 -1.46
N VAL A 111 -0.87 10.27 -0.47
CA VAL A 111 -0.99 9.10 0.39
C VAL A 111 -2.45 8.66 0.36
N ARG A 112 -2.68 7.36 0.16
CA ARG A 112 -4.00 6.74 0.27
C ARG A 112 -3.97 5.64 1.30
N GLU A 113 -4.80 5.82 2.33
CA GLU A 113 -5.09 4.75 3.25
C GLU A 113 -5.92 3.66 2.54
N GLU A 114 -5.55 2.41 2.78
CA GLU A 114 -6.16 1.24 2.16
C GLU A 114 -6.39 0.15 3.20
N CYS A 115 -7.64 0.06 3.66
CA CYS A 115 -8.08 -0.95 4.63
C CYS A 115 -7.87 -2.38 4.15
N ARG A 116 -7.74 -2.61 2.83
CA ARG A 116 -7.45 -3.93 2.26
C ARG A 116 -5.98 -4.34 2.37
N LEU A 117 -5.10 -3.47 2.86
CA LEU A 117 -3.70 -3.79 3.17
C LEU A 117 -3.45 -4.15 4.63
N ARG A 118 -4.50 -4.13 5.49
CA ARG A 118 -4.36 -4.54 6.89
C ARG A 118 -3.84 -5.97 7.01
N GLU A 119 -3.07 -6.23 8.06
CA GLU A 119 -2.60 -7.57 8.41
C GLU A 119 -3.76 -8.56 8.59
N GLN A 120 -3.44 -9.86 8.52
CA GLN A 120 -4.40 -10.92 8.81
C GLN A 120 -4.93 -10.75 10.24
N HIS A 121 -6.26 -10.73 10.37
CA HIS A 121 -6.90 -10.67 11.68
C HIS A 121 -6.89 -12.04 12.35
N PHE A 122 -6.23 -12.14 13.52
CA PHE A 122 -6.10 -13.38 14.29
C PHE A 122 -7.16 -13.55 15.40
N GLY A 123 -8.33 -12.94 15.23
CA GLY A 123 -9.42 -12.99 16.20
C GLY A 123 -9.27 -11.99 17.36
N ASN A 124 -10.29 -11.94 18.21
CA ASN A 124 -10.40 -10.99 19.32
C ASN A 124 -9.91 -11.56 20.66
N PHE A 125 -8.77 -12.26 20.62
CA PHE A 125 -8.18 -12.87 21.81
C PHE A 125 -7.07 -11.99 22.37
N GLN A 126 -7.12 -11.70 23.66
CA GLN A 126 -6.04 -11.03 24.39
C GLN A 126 -5.13 -12.03 25.11
N GLU A 127 -5.70 -13.09 25.68
CA GLU A 127 -4.97 -14.12 26.42
C GLU A 127 -3.94 -14.85 25.54
N MET A 128 -2.69 -14.89 26.03
CA MET A 128 -1.57 -15.48 25.30
C MET A 128 -1.68 -17.00 25.12
N GLU A 129 -2.23 -17.73 26.09
CA GLU A 129 -2.40 -19.18 25.97
C GLU A 129 -3.40 -19.56 24.87
N THR A 130 -4.52 -18.84 24.78
CA THR A 130 -5.49 -18.99 23.69
C THR A 130 -4.83 -18.74 22.32
N ARG A 131 -4.06 -17.66 22.19
CA ARG A 131 -3.29 -17.37 20.95
C ARG A 131 -2.29 -18.46 20.60
N LYS A 132 -1.54 -18.98 21.58
CA LYS A 132 -0.58 -20.09 21.37
C LYS A 132 -1.30 -21.36 20.90
N LYS A 133 -2.46 -21.69 21.49
CA LYS A 133 -3.28 -22.84 21.10
C LYS A 133 -3.75 -22.70 19.64
N ILE A 134 -4.30 -21.54 19.27
CA ILE A 134 -4.72 -21.23 17.90
C ILE A 134 -3.54 -21.36 16.92
N LYS A 135 -2.37 -20.82 17.27
CA LYS A 135 -1.16 -20.91 16.43
C LYS A 135 -0.74 -22.36 16.18
N ARG A 136 -0.79 -23.22 17.20
CA ARG A 136 -0.50 -24.67 17.07
C ARG A 136 -1.53 -25.38 16.18
N MET A 137 -2.82 -25.12 16.40
CA MET A 137 -3.89 -25.70 15.58
C MET A 137 -3.77 -25.32 14.11
N ARG A 138 -3.54 -24.02 13.84
CA ARG A 138 -3.33 -23.49 12.48
C ARG A 138 -2.17 -24.18 11.76
N ASN A 139 -1.05 -24.36 12.46
CA ASN A 139 0.14 -25.02 11.87
C ASN A 139 -0.12 -26.50 11.56
N ARG A 140 -0.95 -27.18 12.35
CA ARG A 140 -1.30 -28.60 12.12
C ARG A 140 -2.31 -28.79 10.99
N TYR A 141 -3.33 -27.95 10.93
CA TYR A 141 -4.38 -28.05 9.90
C TYR A 141 -3.87 -27.65 8.51
N GLY A 142 -3.05 -26.61 8.45
CA GLY A 142 -2.59 -25.99 7.21
C GLY A 142 -2.91 -24.51 7.20
N LYS A 143 -1.88 -23.67 7.03
CA LYS A 143 -1.99 -22.22 7.23
C LYS A 143 -2.99 -21.55 6.30
N PHE A 144 -3.09 -22.00 5.05
CA PHE A 144 -3.84 -21.28 4.03
C PHE A 144 -5.35 -21.32 4.26
N PHE A 145 -5.89 -22.51 4.51
CA PHE A 145 -7.34 -22.74 4.67
C PHE A 145 -7.83 -22.71 6.12
N TYR A 146 -6.93 -22.70 7.12
CA TYR A 146 -7.36 -22.59 8.50
C TYR A 146 -7.95 -21.21 8.77
N ARG A 147 -9.25 -21.16 9.09
CA ARG A 147 -9.91 -19.95 9.57
C ARG A 147 -9.74 -19.83 11.07
N VAL A 148 -9.14 -18.73 11.50
CA VAL A 148 -8.99 -18.42 12.92
C VAL A 148 -10.36 -18.07 13.49
N PRO A 149 -10.74 -18.58 14.69
CA PRO A 149 -11.97 -18.17 15.35
C PRO A 149 -12.05 -16.63 15.48
N ASP A 150 -13.20 -16.04 15.16
CA ASP A 150 -13.41 -14.59 15.10
C ASP A 150 -12.43 -13.81 14.21
N GLY A 151 -11.70 -14.50 13.32
CA GLY A 151 -10.64 -13.94 12.50
C GLY A 151 -10.73 -14.30 11.02
N GLU A 152 -9.59 -14.13 10.34
CA GLU A 152 -9.40 -14.38 8.92
C GLU A 152 -8.58 -15.68 8.70
N SER A 153 -8.87 -16.40 7.62
CA SER A 153 -7.96 -17.37 6.99
C SER A 153 -7.02 -16.67 6.01
N SER A 154 -5.98 -17.34 5.51
CA SER A 154 -5.16 -16.73 4.44
C SER A 154 -5.90 -16.65 3.10
N ALA A 155 -6.94 -17.46 2.89
CA ALA A 155 -7.82 -17.33 1.73
C ALA A 155 -8.62 -16.00 1.78
N ASP A 156 -9.16 -15.62 2.95
CA ASP A 156 -9.83 -14.32 3.12
C ASP A 156 -8.87 -13.15 2.84
N VAL A 157 -7.62 -13.27 3.29
CA VAL A 157 -6.57 -12.27 3.04
C VAL A 157 -6.26 -12.20 1.54
N HIS A 158 -6.13 -13.35 0.88
CA HIS A 158 -5.91 -13.42 -0.57
C HIS A 158 -7.01 -12.68 -1.32
N ASP A 159 -8.29 -12.97 -1.05
CA ASP A 159 -9.42 -12.37 -1.77
C ASP A 159 -9.43 -10.85 -1.62
N ARG A 160 -9.14 -10.36 -0.41
CA ARG A 160 -9.04 -8.93 -0.12
C ARG A 160 -7.87 -8.26 -0.83
N VAL A 161 -6.71 -8.93 -0.91
CA VAL A 161 -5.54 -8.43 -1.64
C VAL A 161 -5.80 -8.43 -3.14
N SER A 162 -6.45 -9.46 -3.70
CA SER A 162 -6.85 -9.49 -5.11
C SER A 162 -7.77 -8.31 -5.45
N ALA A 163 -8.77 -8.04 -4.61
CA ALA A 163 -9.63 -6.87 -4.79
C ALA A 163 -8.84 -5.54 -4.72
N PHE A 164 -7.81 -5.44 -3.87
CA PHE A 164 -6.90 -4.30 -3.86
C PHE A 164 -6.13 -4.16 -5.17
N LEU A 165 -5.56 -5.25 -5.70
CA LEU A 165 -4.83 -5.25 -6.96
C LEU A 165 -5.72 -4.79 -8.13
N ASP A 166 -6.98 -5.20 -8.18
CA ASP A 166 -7.94 -4.72 -9.18
C ASP A 166 -8.21 -3.21 -9.08
N GLY A 167 -8.21 -2.68 -7.85
CA GLY A 167 -8.33 -1.23 -7.61
C GLY A 167 -7.06 -0.47 -8.00
N LEU A 168 -5.90 -1.02 -7.66
CA LEU A 168 -4.60 -0.48 -8.02
C LEU A 168 -4.44 -0.40 -9.54
N TRP A 169 -4.82 -1.46 -10.26
CA TRP A 169 -4.80 -1.49 -11.72
C TRP A 169 -5.67 -0.38 -12.34
N ARG A 170 -6.87 -0.16 -11.79
CA ARG A 170 -7.76 0.93 -12.21
C ARG A 170 -7.18 2.32 -11.94
N ASP A 171 -6.51 2.52 -10.80
CA ASP A 171 -5.84 3.79 -10.50
C ASP A 171 -4.68 4.04 -11.49
N MET A 172 -3.98 2.99 -11.94
CA MET A 172 -2.94 3.09 -12.99
C MET A 172 -3.53 3.41 -14.36
N GLU A 173 -4.62 2.76 -14.78
CA GLU A 173 -5.27 3.04 -16.07
C GLU A 173 -5.82 4.46 -16.17
N THR A 174 -6.27 5.03 -15.04
CA THR A 174 -6.87 6.37 -14.99
C THR A 174 -5.86 7.51 -14.78
N ASN A 175 -4.55 7.19 -14.82
CA ASN A 175 -3.45 8.12 -14.53
C ASN A 175 -3.62 8.87 -13.21
N ARG A 176 -4.18 8.23 -12.18
CA ARG A 176 -4.45 8.89 -10.91
C ARG A 176 -3.19 9.47 -10.28
N PHE A 177 -2.03 8.84 -10.53
CA PHE A 177 -0.74 9.26 -10.01
C PHE A 177 -0.07 10.40 -10.78
N GLY A 178 -0.55 10.73 -11.99
CA GLY A 178 0.01 11.79 -12.84
C GLY A 178 -0.73 13.12 -12.71
N ASN A 179 -1.96 13.11 -12.21
CA ASN A 179 -2.72 14.32 -11.90
C ASN A 179 -2.35 14.74 -10.47
N GLY A 180 -1.75 15.92 -10.31
CA GLY A 180 -1.49 16.52 -8.99
C GLY A 180 -2.79 16.62 -8.14
N PRO A 181 -2.69 16.95 -6.85
CA PRO A 181 -3.85 16.98 -5.98
C PRO A 181 -4.95 17.84 -6.60
N SER A 182 -6.10 17.23 -6.87
CA SER A 182 -7.31 17.95 -7.25
C SER A 182 -7.68 18.81 -6.05
N THR A 183 -7.28 20.08 -6.08
CA THR A 183 -7.75 21.11 -5.16
C THR A 183 -9.27 21.10 -5.22
N SER A 184 -9.90 20.57 -4.17
CA SER A 184 -11.33 20.68 -3.90
C SER A 184 -11.49 21.68 -2.78
#